data_AF-A0A239JF58-F1
#
_entry.id   AF-A0A239JF58-F1
#
_cell.length_a   1.000
_cell.length_b   1.000
_cell.length_c   1.000
_cell.angle_alpha   90.00
_cell.angle_beta   90.00
_cell.angle_gamma   90.00
#
_symmetry.space_group_name_H-M   'P 1'
#
loop_
_entity.id
_entity.type
_entity.pdbx_description
1 polymer ?
#
loop_
_entity_poly.entity_id
_entity_poly.type
_entity_poly.pdbx_seq_one_letter_code
_entity_poly.pdbx_strand_id
1 'polypeptide(L)'
;MKKFFITLGFFCSLSCIEAMAQDTLSVAPPRHIAQTILEKLDHEVDLNNAQEKEVYALLLERSEKFSQIRQSSKSKKISKADFRQANEQALNKLKQVLTPIQLETLKRLRQETQQQKKALKEEEIYNSAQDIELDF
;
A
#
# COMPACT_ATOMS: atom_id res chain seq x y z
N MET A 1 28.26 -15.59 -10.89
CA MET A 1 26.95 -15.01 -11.24
C MET A 1 25.86 -15.62 -10.38
N LYS A 2 25.30 -14.86 -9.44
CA LYS A 2 24.02 -15.17 -8.81
C LYS A 2 23.35 -13.82 -8.54
N LYS A 3 22.41 -13.47 -9.40
CA LYS A 3 21.67 -12.21 -9.35
C LYS A 3 20.80 -12.26 -8.09
N PHE A 4 21.10 -11.41 -7.12
CA PHE A 4 20.22 -11.19 -5.98
C PHE A 4 18.98 -10.47 -6.48
N PHE A 5 17.83 -11.10 -6.28
CA PHE A 5 16.54 -10.53 -6.60
C PHE A 5 16.32 -9.31 -5.71
N ILE A 6 16.20 -8.16 -6.36
CA ILE A 6 15.76 -6.90 -5.79
C ILE A 6 14.29 -7.09 -5.38
N THR A 7 14.04 -7.42 -4.11
CA THR A 7 12.70 -7.43 -3.50
C THR A 7 12.33 -5.98 -3.11
N LEU A 8 12.23 -5.11 -4.11
CA LEU A 8 11.99 -3.68 -3.92
C LEU A 8 10.49 -3.40 -3.93
N GLY A 9 9.96 -3.11 -2.75
CA GLY A 9 8.91 -2.12 -2.53
C GLY A 9 7.54 -2.41 -3.15
N PHE A 10 6.73 -3.27 -2.52
CA PHE A 10 5.31 -3.42 -2.90
C PHE A 10 4.28 -3.42 -1.77
N PHE A 11 4.67 -3.05 -0.54
CA PHE A 11 3.75 -2.92 0.60
C PHE A 11 3.06 -1.54 0.72
N CYS A 12 3.19 -0.67 -0.28
CA CYS A 12 2.62 0.68 -0.29
C CYS A 12 1.08 0.74 -0.40
N SER A 13 0.39 -0.36 -0.73
CA SER A 13 -1.01 -0.29 -1.14
C SER A 13 -2.01 0.00 -0.01
N LEU A 14 -1.65 -0.21 1.26
CA LEU A 14 -2.55 0.00 2.41
C LEU A 14 -2.20 1.20 3.31
N SER A 15 -1.05 1.85 3.12
CA SER A 15 -0.65 3.00 3.97
C SER A 15 -0.26 4.27 3.21
N CYS A 16 -0.22 4.27 1.88
CA CYS A 16 0.15 5.45 1.10
C CYS A 16 -1.06 6.35 0.81
N ILE A 17 -1.51 7.10 1.81
CA ILE A 17 -2.37 8.28 1.60
C ILE A 17 -1.53 9.49 1.17
N GLU A 18 -0.20 9.44 1.34
CA GLU A 18 0.67 10.61 1.17
C GLU A 18 1.18 10.83 -0.27
N ALA A 19 1.21 9.80 -1.13
CA ALA A 19 1.70 9.92 -2.51
C ALA A 19 0.60 10.10 -3.57
N MET A 20 -0.68 10.09 -3.18
CA MET A 20 -1.82 10.17 -4.11
C MET A 20 -2.32 11.61 -4.23
N ALA A 21 -1.42 12.52 -4.61
CA ALA A 21 -1.76 13.91 -4.95
C ALA A 21 -1.14 14.33 -6.31
N GLN A 22 -0.74 13.36 -7.14
CA GLN A 22 -0.42 13.62 -8.55
C GLN A 22 -1.57 13.15 -9.42
N ASP A 23 -2.24 14.15 -9.99
CA ASP A 23 -3.52 14.13 -10.69
C ASP A 23 -3.40 13.67 -12.16
N THR A 24 -2.43 12.79 -12.49
CA THR A 24 -2.04 12.56 -13.91
C THR A 24 -1.99 11.10 -14.38
N LEU A 25 -2.35 10.10 -13.58
CA LEU A 25 -2.28 8.70 -14.01
C LEU A 25 -3.66 8.04 -14.03
N SER A 26 -4.01 7.46 -15.18
CA SER A 26 -5.12 6.51 -15.35
C SER A 26 -5.05 5.48 -14.22
N VAL A 27 -5.93 5.63 -13.24
CA VAL A 27 -6.00 4.72 -12.09
C VAL A 27 -6.51 3.39 -12.63
N ALA A 28 -5.73 2.32 -12.44
CA ALA A 28 -6.13 0.99 -12.88
C ALA A 28 -7.56 0.64 -12.40
N PRO A 29 -8.32 -0.17 -13.16
CA PRO A 29 -9.68 -0.54 -12.77
C PRO A 29 -9.73 -1.13 -11.35
N PRO A 30 -10.78 -0.84 -10.55
CA PRO A 30 -10.88 -1.30 -9.16
C PRO A 30 -10.66 -2.80 -8.98
N ARG A 31 -11.16 -3.62 -9.91
CA ARG A 31 -10.95 -5.08 -9.91
C ARG A 31 -9.49 -5.48 -10.04
N HIS A 32 -8.75 -4.82 -10.92
CA HIS A 32 -7.33 -5.08 -11.12
C HIS A 32 -6.54 -4.70 -9.85
N ILE A 33 -6.86 -3.54 -9.25
CA ILE A 33 -6.24 -3.12 -7.99
C ILE A 33 -6.52 -4.13 -6.87
N ALA A 34 -7.77 -4.56 -6.72
CA ALA A 34 -8.17 -5.52 -5.71
C ALA A 34 -7.43 -6.86 -5.87
N GLN A 35 -7.35 -7.36 -7.11
CA GLN A 35 -6.64 -8.61 -7.41
C GLN A 35 -5.14 -8.50 -7.11
N THR A 36 -4.48 -7.43 -7.55
CA THR A 36 -3.06 -7.21 -7.26
C THR A 36 -2.76 -7.12 -5.76
N ILE A 37 -3.67 -6.55 -4.97
CA ILE A 37 -3.50 -6.50 -3.51
C ILE A 37 -3.75 -7.87 -2.88
N LEU A 38 -4.74 -8.62 -3.38
CA LEU A 38 -5.01 -9.98 -2.93
C LEU A 38 -3.80 -10.89 -3.16
N GLU A 39 -3.27 -10.95 -4.38
CA GLU A 39 -2.11 -11.78 -4.73
C GLU A 39 -0.89 -11.49 -3.83
N LYS A 40 -0.69 -10.22 -3.48
CA LYS A 40 0.37 -9.82 -2.56
C LYS A 40 0.08 -10.23 -1.14
N LEU A 41 -1.14 -10.02 -0.66
CA LEU A 41 -1.48 -10.40 0.70
C LEU A 41 -1.38 -11.92 0.87
N ASP A 42 -1.88 -12.66 -0.10
CA ASP A 42 -1.79 -14.11 -0.14
C ASP A 42 -0.34 -14.61 -0.12
N HIS A 43 0.52 -14.06 -0.98
CA HIS A 43 1.95 -14.38 -0.96
C HIS A 43 2.62 -14.16 0.42
N GLU A 44 2.15 -13.18 1.21
CA GLU A 44 2.79 -12.78 2.46
C GLU A 44 2.24 -13.50 3.69
N VAL A 45 0.97 -13.92 3.67
CA VAL A 45 0.32 -14.53 4.84
C VAL A 45 -0.40 -15.85 4.56
N ASP A 46 -0.30 -16.38 3.33
CA ASP A 46 -0.87 -17.66 2.89
C ASP A 46 -2.35 -17.78 3.26
N LEU A 47 -3.22 -17.17 2.44
CA LEU A 47 -4.66 -17.15 2.69
C LEU A 47 -5.25 -18.50 2.26
N ASN A 48 -6.19 -19.01 3.04
CA ASN A 48 -6.98 -20.14 2.55
C ASN A 48 -8.09 -19.67 1.58
N ASN A 49 -8.62 -20.60 0.80
CA ASN A 49 -9.66 -20.33 -0.22
C ASN A 49 -10.89 -19.56 0.30
N ALA A 50 -11.26 -19.71 1.58
CA ALA A 50 -12.38 -18.96 2.15
C ALA A 50 -11.97 -17.51 2.46
N GLN A 51 -10.79 -17.33 3.07
CA GLN A 51 -10.21 -16.02 3.34
C GLN A 51 -9.96 -15.24 2.04
N GLU A 52 -9.42 -15.87 0.99
CA GLU A 52 -9.18 -15.20 -0.30
C GLU A 52 -10.45 -14.56 -0.87
N LYS A 53 -11.59 -15.25 -0.82
CA LYS A 53 -12.87 -14.74 -1.34
C LYS A 53 -13.35 -13.53 -0.54
N GLU A 54 -13.29 -13.62 0.78
CA GLU A 54 -13.68 -12.53 1.67
C GLU A 54 -12.76 -11.33 1.50
N VAL A 55 -11.45 -11.55 1.51
CA VAL A 55 -10.42 -10.52 1.28
C VAL A 55 -10.60 -9.87 -0.09
N TYR A 56 -10.85 -10.64 -1.15
CA TYR A 56 -11.09 -10.09 -2.48
C TYR A 56 -12.29 -9.13 -2.49
N ALA A 57 -13.41 -9.56 -1.91
CA ALA A 57 -14.62 -8.73 -1.83
C ALA A 57 -14.37 -7.43 -1.06
N LEU A 58 -13.64 -7.51 0.07
CA LEU A 58 -13.23 -6.34 0.86
C LEU A 58 -12.34 -5.37 0.08
N LEU A 59 -11.36 -5.91 -0.67
CA LEU A 59 -10.44 -5.12 -1.48
C LEU A 59 -11.13 -4.48 -2.68
N LEU A 60 -12.10 -5.17 -3.28
CA LEU A 60 -12.92 -4.64 -4.35
C LEU A 60 -13.78 -3.48 -3.85
N GLU A 61 -14.49 -3.65 -2.74
CA GLU A 61 -15.32 -2.59 -2.11
C GLU A 61 -14.47 -1.33 -1.83
N ARG A 62 -13.27 -1.52 -1.26
CA ARG A 62 -12.33 -0.43 -0.99
C ARG A 62 -11.89 0.27 -2.27
N SER A 63 -11.52 -0.49 -3.30
CA SER A 63 -11.01 0.05 -4.55
C SER A 63 -12.09 0.82 -5.32
N GLU A 64 -13.33 0.34 -5.27
CA GLU A 64 -14.49 1.05 -5.81
C GLU A 64 -14.77 2.36 -5.06
N LYS A 65 -14.76 2.33 -3.72
CA LYS A 65 -14.88 3.56 -2.90
C LYS A 65 -13.78 4.57 -3.24
N PHE A 66 -12.53 4.12 -3.42
CA PHE A 66 -11.43 4.99 -3.81
C PHE A 66 -11.65 5.60 -5.19
N SER A 67 -12.14 4.82 -6.15
CA SER A 67 -12.51 5.33 -7.48
C SER A 67 -13.62 6.38 -7.38
N GLN A 68 -14.66 6.12 -6.58
CA GLN A 68 -15.76 7.06 -6.35
C GLN A 68 -15.27 8.37 -5.73
N ILE A 69 -14.43 8.33 -4.69
CA ILE A 69 -13.88 9.53 -4.05
C ILE A 69 -13.06 10.36 -5.05
N ARG A 70 -12.27 9.71 -5.93
CA ARG A 70 -11.52 10.42 -6.98
C ARG A 70 -12.46 11.06 -7.99
N GLN A 71 -13.49 10.34 -8.42
CA GLN A 71 -14.49 10.85 -9.38
C GLN A 71 -15.29 12.02 -8.81
N SER A 72 -15.72 11.93 -7.55
CA SER A 72 -16.48 13.01 -6.87
C SER A 72 -15.62 14.24 -6.56
N SER A 73 -14.30 14.06 -6.49
CA SER A 73 -13.33 15.13 -6.19
C SER A 73 -12.72 15.77 -7.44
N LYS A 74 -13.17 15.42 -8.67
CA LYS A 74 -12.65 16.02 -9.93
C LYS A 74 -12.75 17.55 -10.00
N SER A 75 -13.50 18.19 -9.10
CA SER A 75 -13.63 19.66 -8.98
C SER A 75 -13.31 20.22 -7.59
N LYS A 76 -12.84 19.41 -6.64
CA LYS A 76 -12.58 19.81 -5.25
C LYS A 76 -11.28 19.19 -4.75
N LYS A 77 -10.63 19.84 -3.77
CA LYS A 77 -9.47 19.27 -3.09
C LYS A 77 -9.82 17.88 -2.57
N ILE A 78 -9.10 16.87 -3.06
CA ILE A 78 -9.26 15.46 -2.67
C ILE A 78 -9.18 15.37 -1.13
N SER A 79 -10.27 14.94 -0.48
CA SER A 79 -10.32 14.78 0.96
C SER A 79 -9.48 13.58 1.39
N LYS A 80 -8.31 13.83 1.96
CA LYS A 80 -7.47 12.78 2.57
C LYS A 80 -8.22 12.01 3.67
N ALA A 81 -9.19 12.65 4.33
CA ALA A 81 -9.99 12.02 5.37
C ALA A 81 -10.88 10.89 4.83
N ASP A 82 -11.44 11.06 3.63
CA ASP A 82 -12.36 10.07 3.04
C ASP A 82 -11.61 8.79 2.65
N PHE A 83 -10.41 8.93 2.07
CA PHE A 83 -9.54 7.79 1.81
C PHE A 83 -9.12 7.11 3.10
N ARG A 84 -8.79 7.88 4.13
CA ARG A 84 -8.40 7.33 5.43
C ARG A 84 -9.52 6.51 6.04
N GLN A 85 -10.74 7.05 6.06
CA GLN A 85 -11.91 6.36 6.60
C GLN A 85 -12.21 5.07 5.82
N ALA A 86 -12.23 5.11 4.49
CA ALA A 86 -12.46 3.91 3.67
C ALA A 86 -11.35 2.85 3.88
N ASN A 87 -10.11 3.29 4.11
CA ASN A 87 -8.99 2.40 4.41
C ASN A 87 -9.08 1.79 5.82
N GLU A 88 -9.46 2.57 6.83
CA GLU A 88 -9.67 2.10 8.20
C GLU A 88 -10.81 1.08 8.28
N GLN A 89 -11.91 1.33 7.57
CA GLN A 89 -13.02 0.37 7.45
C GLN A 89 -12.55 -0.97 6.84
N ALA A 90 -11.84 -0.91 5.70
CA ALA A 90 -11.31 -2.11 5.05
C ALA A 90 -10.32 -2.86 5.94
N LEU A 91 -9.45 -2.15 6.66
CA LEU A 91 -8.49 -2.74 7.58
C LEU A 91 -9.16 -3.43 8.77
N ASN A 92 -10.21 -2.82 9.33
CA ASN A 92 -10.94 -3.42 10.45
C ASN A 92 -11.65 -4.71 10.04
N LYS A 93 -12.25 -4.75 8.85
CA LYS A 93 -12.83 -5.97 8.29
C LYS A 93 -11.76 -7.03 8.01
N LEU A 94 -10.61 -6.62 7.43
CA LEU A 94 -9.51 -7.54 7.15
C LEU A 94 -8.98 -8.23 8.42
N LYS A 95 -8.88 -7.51 9.55
CA LYS A 95 -8.47 -8.09 10.84
C LYS A 95 -9.42 -9.16 11.37
N GLN A 96 -10.68 -9.18 10.94
CA GLN A 96 -11.66 -10.18 11.34
C GLN A 96 -11.56 -11.46 10.49
N VAL A 97 -11.02 -11.35 9.27
CA VAL A 97 -10.85 -12.47 8.33
C VAL A 97 -9.52 -13.20 8.57
N LEU A 98 -8.47 -12.45 8.91
CA LEU A 98 -7.15 -13.00 9.17
C LEU A 98 -7.07 -13.69 10.53
N THR A 99 -6.30 -14.78 10.60
CA THR A 99 -5.94 -15.39 11.88
C THR A 99 -4.99 -14.46 12.67
N PRO A 100 -4.87 -14.64 14.00
CA PRO A 100 -3.91 -13.87 14.80
C PRO A 100 -2.47 -13.99 14.28
N ILE A 101 -2.06 -15.19 13.84
CA ILE A 101 -0.71 -15.43 13.30
C ILE A 101 -0.50 -14.63 12.01
N GLN A 102 -1.44 -14.69 11.08
CA GLN A 102 -1.38 -13.92 9.82
C GLN A 102 -1.35 -12.41 10.08
N LEU A 103 -2.11 -11.93 11.08
CA LEU A 103 -2.12 -10.53 11.45
C LEU A 103 -0.77 -10.06 12.03
N GLU A 104 -0.13 -10.88 12.86
CA GLU A 104 1.20 -10.56 13.41
C GLU A 104 2.28 -10.56 12.31
N THR A 105 2.22 -11.51 11.37
CA THR A 105 3.10 -11.50 10.18
C THR A 105 2.94 -10.20 9.40
N LEU A 106 1.71 -9.80 9.12
CA LEU A 106 1.42 -8.56 8.40
C LEU A 106 1.91 -7.31 9.15
N LYS A 107 1.79 -7.28 10.48
CA LYS A 107 2.32 -6.18 11.30
C LYS A 107 3.85 -6.11 11.21
N ARG A 108 4.55 -7.24 11.29
CA ARG A 108 6.00 -7.31 11.20
C ARG A 108 6.50 -6.81 9.85
N LEU A 109 5.94 -7.33 8.76
CA LEU A 109 6.27 -6.91 7.39
C LEU A 109 6.07 -5.40 7.18
N ARG A 110 5.00 -4.85 7.77
CA ARG A 110 4.75 -3.41 7.74
C ARG A 110 5.81 -2.61 8.49
N GLN A 111 6.21 -3.07 9.68
CA GLN A 111 7.27 -2.41 10.46
C GLN A 111 8.61 -2.45 9.73
N GLU A 112 8.99 -3.61 9.19
CA GLU A 112 10.22 -3.79 8.40
C GLU A 112 10.22 -2.88 7.17
N THR A 113 9.13 -2.84 6.42
CA THR A 113 8.98 -1.93 5.26
C THR A 113 9.11 -0.47 5.67
N GLN A 114 8.53 -0.08 6.81
CA GLN A 114 8.65 1.29 7.31
C GLN A 114 10.08 1.65 7.72
N GLN A 115 10.80 0.71 8.35
CA GLN A 115 12.20 0.90 8.71
C GLN A 115 13.08 1.01 7.46
N GLN A 116 12.90 0.12 6.47
CA GLN A 116 13.63 0.18 5.20
C GLN A 116 13.43 1.51 4.47
N LYS A 117 12.19 2.03 4.43
CA LYS A 117 11.91 3.34 3.84
C LYS A 117 12.60 4.49 4.56
N LYS A 118 12.70 4.42 5.89
CA LYS A 118 13.44 5.43 6.66
C LYS A 118 14.92 5.37 6.35
N ALA A 119 15.50 4.17 6.33
CA ALA A 119 16.90 3.95 6.00
C ALA A 119 17.24 4.46 4.58
N LEU A 120 16.43 4.14 3.58
CA LEU A 120 16.61 4.63 2.21
C LEU A 120 16.52 6.16 2.13
N LYS A 121 15.57 6.77 2.84
CA LYS A 121 15.44 8.22 2.88
C LYS A 121 16.66 8.88 3.56
N GLU A 122 17.19 8.26 4.61
CA GLU A 122 18.40 8.73 5.30
C GLU A 122 19.64 8.61 4.39
N GLU A 123 19.75 7.54 3.60
CA GLU A 123 20.80 7.34 2.60
C GLU A 123 20.70 8.37 1.45
N GLU A 124 19.50 8.61 0.91
CA GLU A 124 19.26 9.66 -0.09
C GLU A 124 19.66 11.04 0.42
N ILE A 125 19.32 11.37 1.69
CA ILE A 125 19.72 12.62 2.32
C ILE A 125 21.25 12.70 2.46
N TYR A 126 21.89 11.63 2.93
CA TYR A 126 23.35 11.59 3.11
C TYR A 126 24.10 11.79 1.79
N ASN A 127 23.70 11.09 0.72
CA ASN A 127 24.32 11.25 -0.59
C ASN A 127 24.08 12.65 -1.17
N SER A 128 22.87 13.21 -1.02
CA SER A 128 22.59 14.59 -1.46
C SER A 128 23.39 15.64 -0.69
N ALA A 129 23.77 15.37 0.56
CA ALA A 129 24.59 16.28 1.36
C ALA A 129 26.08 16.21 0.97
N GLN A 130 26.60 15.04 0.61
CA GLN A 130 27.96 14.91 0.10
C GLN A 130 28.15 15.57 -1.26
N ASP A 131 27.15 15.52 -2.15
CA ASP A 131 27.19 16.19 -3.45
C ASP A 131 27.23 17.73 -3.31
N ILE A 132 26.69 18.29 -2.21
CA ILE A 132 26.73 19.74 -1.93
C ILE A 132 28.10 20.18 -1.38
N GLU A 133 28.83 19.29 -0.69
CA GLU A 133 30.15 19.62 -0.11
C GLU A 133 31.30 19.56 -1.14
N LEU A 134 31.08 18.97 -2.32
CA LEU A 134 32.10 18.82 -3.36
C LEU A 134 32.06 19.89 -4.47
N ASP A 135 31.13 20.85 -4.38
CA ASP A 135 30.93 21.94 -5.34
C ASP A 135 31.56 23.29 -4.91
N PHE A 136 32.58 23.27 -4.03
CA PHE A 136 33.34 24.45 -3.59
C PHE A 136 34.82 24.44 -3.99
#